data_AF-A0A3D0P6W8-F1
#
_entry.id   AF-A0A3D0P6W8-F1
#
_cell.length_a   1.000
_cell.length_b   1.000
_cell.length_c   1.000
_cell.angle_alpha   90.00
_cell.angle_beta   90.00
_cell.angle_gamma   90.00
#
_symmetry.space_group_name_H-M   'P 1'
#
loop_
_entity.id
_entity.type
_entity.pdbx_description
1 polymer ?
#
loop_
_entity_poly.entity_id
_entity_poly.type
_entity_poly.pdbx_seq_one_letter_code
_entity_poly.pdbx_strand_id
1 'polypeptide(L)'
;PKHSPLRQRATLMEEISHVFLGHKPSRLAIEQTGSDGKTLARDYNAAIEEEAYGTGAAALVPYAGLKQLIEKGKTAAEIARHYSVSRPLVEYRIKVSRLWSTYSENIFRASK
;
A
#
# COMPACT_ATOMS: atom_id res chain seq x y z
N PRO A 1 2.99 5.36 18.92
CA PRO A 1 2.56 6.08 17.68
C PRO A 1 1.12 5.72 17.30
N LYS A 2 0.16 6.64 17.46
CA LYS A 2 -1.22 6.45 16.97
C LYS A 2 -1.24 6.78 15.47
N HIS A 3 -1.10 5.76 14.62
CA HIS A 3 -1.34 5.93 13.19
C HIS A 3 -2.82 6.30 12.96
N SER A 4 -3.09 7.12 11.95
CA SER A 4 -4.47 7.39 11.53
C SER A 4 -5.16 6.10 11.10
N PRO A 5 -6.50 5.95 11.25
CA PRO A 5 -7.20 4.71 10.90
C PRO A 5 -6.93 4.20 9.47
N LEU A 6 -6.75 5.12 8.51
CA LEU A 6 -6.39 4.78 7.12
C LEU A 6 -5.00 4.16 7.00
N ARG A 7 -4.04 4.59 7.81
CA ARG A 7 -2.69 3.99 7.86
C ARG A 7 -2.71 2.62 8.53
N GLN A 8 -3.56 2.42 9.54
CA GLN A 8 -3.73 1.12 10.18
C GLN A 8 -4.21 0.04 9.20
N ARG A 9 -5.09 0.39 8.24
CA ARG A 9 -5.57 -0.57 7.23
C ARG A 9 -4.49 -1.01 6.26
N ALA A 10 -3.65 -0.07 5.82
CA ALA A 10 -2.51 -0.38 4.95
C ALA A 10 -1.52 -1.29 5.68
N THR A 11 -1.11 -0.92 6.91
CA THR A 11 -0.22 -1.71 7.74
C THR A 11 -0.78 -3.09 8.04
N LEU A 12 -2.06 -3.20 8.40
CA LEU A 12 -2.67 -4.51 8.66
C LEU A 12 -2.69 -5.39 7.40
N MET A 13 -3.01 -4.82 6.25
CA MET A 13 -3.03 -5.59 5.00
C MET A 13 -1.62 -5.99 4.55
N GLU A 14 -0.61 -5.17 4.84
CA GLU A 14 0.80 -5.49 4.62
C GLU A 14 1.23 -6.69 5.47
N GLU A 15 0.90 -6.71 6.77
CA GLU A 15 1.15 -7.87 7.65
C GLU A 15 0.41 -9.13 7.18
N ILE A 16 -0.85 -8.99 6.75
CA ILE A 16 -1.61 -10.10 6.15
C ILE A 16 -0.88 -10.61 4.90
N SER A 17 -0.36 -9.72 4.06
CA SER A 17 0.37 -10.08 2.85
C SER A 17 1.69 -10.79 3.16
N HIS A 18 2.42 -10.35 4.18
CA HIS A 18 3.60 -11.07 4.68
C HIS A 18 3.26 -12.52 5.06
N VAL A 19 2.17 -12.73 5.80
CA VAL A 19 1.73 -14.08 6.21
C VAL A 19 1.36 -14.93 4.99
N PHE A 20 0.59 -14.38 4.04
CA PHE A 20 0.18 -15.11 2.84
C PHE A 20 1.35 -15.49 1.91
N LEU A 21 2.37 -14.63 1.82
CA LEU A 21 3.56 -14.87 1.00
C LEU A 21 4.60 -15.77 1.68
N GLY A 22 4.32 -16.22 2.92
CA GLY A 22 5.28 -17.00 3.71
C GLY A 22 6.50 -16.20 4.16
N HIS A 23 6.42 -14.87 4.09
CA HIS A 23 7.44 -13.98 4.64
C HIS A 23 7.44 -14.12 6.16
N LYS A 24 8.63 -14.08 6.77
CA LYS A 24 8.70 -13.97 8.23
C LYS A 24 8.05 -12.63 8.58
N PRO A 25 6.97 -12.60 9.38
CA PRO A 25 6.37 -11.34 9.79
C PRO A 25 7.44 -10.48 10.44
N SER A 26 7.40 -9.18 10.15
CA SER A 26 8.25 -8.18 10.77
C SER A 26 7.89 -8.17 12.25
N ARG A 27 8.59 -9.00 13.03
CA ARG A 27 8.36 -9.12 14.47
C ARG A 27 8.64 -7.72 15.01
N LEU A 28 7.59 -7.00 15.43
CA LEU A 28 7.68 -5.71 16.13
C LEU A 28 8.92 -5.79 17.00
N ALA A 29 9.96 -5.04 16.64
CA ALA A 29 11.29 -5.22 17.17
C ALA A 29 11.26 -4.98 18.68
N ILE A 30 11.00 -6.03 19.44
CA ILE A 30 11.59 -6.18 20.76
C ILE A 30 13.04 -6.35 20.40
N GLU A 31 13.82 -5.28 20.54
CA GLU A 31 15.28 -5.30 20.43
C GLU A 31 15.75 -6.48 21.29
N GLN A 32 16.02 -7.62 20.65
CA GLN A 32 16.66 -8.73 21.31
C GLN A 32 18.12 -8.34 21.39
N THR A 33 18.48 -7.70 22.50
CA THR A 33 19.87 -7.53 22.91
C THR A 33 20.44 -8.94 23.08
N GLY A 34 21.35 -9.33 22.19
CA GLY A 34 22.15 -10.52 22.42
C GLY A 34 22.90 -10.38 23.74
N SER A 35 23.29 -11.50 24.36
CA SER A 35 24.12 -11.52 25.57
C SER A 35 25.49 -10.84 25.43
N ASP A 36 25.83 -10.37 24.22
CA ASP A 36 27.00 -9.60 23.83
C ASP A 36 26.74 -8.10 23.60
N GLY A 37 25.52 -7.60 23.86
CA GLY A 37 25.16 -6.19 23.71
C GLY A 37 24.96 -5.73 22.26
N LYS A 38 25.00 -6.64 21.28
CA LYS A 38 24.75 -6.30 19.87
C LYS A 38 23.27 -6.40 19.56
N THR A 39 22.73 -5.34 18.95
CA THR A 39 21.41 -5.36 18.34
C THR A 39 21.42 -6.37 17.20
N LEU A 40 20.71 -7.49 17.35
CA LEU A 40 20.40 -8.39 16.24
C LEU A 40 19.40 -7.68 15.33
N ALA A 41 19.90 -6.76 14.51
CA ALA A 41 19.17 -6.19 13.39
C ALA A 41 18.91 -7.34 12.40
N ARG A 42 17.81 -8.07 12.60
CA ARG A 42 17.34 -9.04 11.62
C ARG A 42 17.17 -8.31 10.28
N ASP A 43 17.81 -8.88 9.26
CA ASP A 43 17.93 -8.33 7.91
C ASP A 43 16.61 -7.75 7.39
N TYR A 44 16.56 -6.43 7.26
CA TYR A 44 15.55 -5.76 6.46
C TYR A 44 15.79 -6.11 4.99
N ASN A 45 14.93 -6.95 4.41
CA ASN A 45 15.01 -7.30 2.99
C ASN A 45 14.01 -6.46 2.20
N ALA A 46 14.51 -5.40 1.56
CA ALA A 46 13.69 -4.43 0.83
C ALA A 46 12.77 -5.08 -0.23
N ALA A 47 13.19 -6.18 -0.87
CA ALA A 47 12.37 -6.86 -1.88
C ALA A 47 11.16 -7.57 -1.27
N ILE A 48 11.32 -8.17 -0.09
CA ILE A 48 10.25 -8.84 0.67
C ILE A 48 9.20 -7.82 1.11
N GLU A 49 9.67 -6.66 1.59
CA GLU A 49 8.81 -5.56 2.03
C GLU A 49 8.05 -4.94 0.85
N GLU A 50 8.73 -4.71 -0.28
CA GLU A 50 8.09 -4.19 -1.49
C GLU A 50 7.02 -5.14 -2.03
N GLU A 51 7.28 -6.45 -2.04
CA GLU A 51 6.33 -7.46 -2.48
C GLU A 51 5.09 -7.53 -1.57
N ALA A 52 5.28 -7.53 -0.25
CA ALA A 52 4.18 -7.52 0.70
C ALA A 52 3.35 -6.23 0.60
N TYR A 53 3.99 -5.07 0.51
CA TYR A 53 3.31 -3.79 0.34
C TYR A 53 2.51 -3.73 -0.97
N GLY A 54 3.12 -4.16 -2.09
CA GLY A 54 2.48 -4.20 -3.39
C GLY A 54 1.26 -5.12 -3.42
N THR A 55 1.39 -6.30 -2.82
CA THR A 55 0.30 -7.28 -2.67
C THR A 55 -0.84 -6.73 -1.81
N GLY A 56 -0.52 -6.16 -0.65
CA GLY A 56 -1.52 -5.58 0.25
C GLY A 56 -2.24 -4.38 -0.36
N ALA A 57 -1.51 -3.53 -1.09
CA ALA A 57 -2.09 -2.41 -1.81
C ALA A 57 -3.02 -2.88 -2.96
N ALA A 58 -2.69 -3.97 -3.64
CA ALA A 58 -3.54 -4.57 -4.67
C ALA A 58 -4.81 -5.21 -4.08
N ALA A 59 -4.72 -5.80 -2.88
CA ALA A 59 -5.88 -6.33 -2.16
C ALA A 59 -6.83 -5.21 -1.71
N LEU A 60 -6.28 -4.08 -1.22
CA LEU A 60 -7.08 -2.92 -0.80
C LEU A 60 -7.69 -2.15 -1.98
N VAL A 61 -6.97 -2.07 -3.09
CA VAL A 61 -7.38 -1.33 -4.29
C VAL A 61 -7.23 -2.23 -5.53
N PRO A 62 -8.25 -3.05 -5.82
CA PRO A 62 -8.23 -3.99 -6.94
C PRO A 62 -8.10 -3.29 -8.28
N TYR A 63 -7.30 -3.86 -9.19
CA TYR A 63 -7.00 -3.27 -10.49
C TYR A 63 -8.26 -2.92 -11.31
N ALA A 64 -9.19 -3.86 -11.44
CA ALA A 64 -10.39 -3.67 -12.25
C ALA A 64 -11.26 -2.52 -11.72
N GLY A 65 -11.46 -2.45 -10.40
CA GLY A 65 -12.21 -1.38 -9.76
C GLY A 65 -11.52 -0.02 -9.87
N LEU A 66 -10.19 0.01 -9.68
CA LEU A 66 -9.40 1.22 -9.87
C LEU A 66 -9.52 1.76 -11.30
N LYS A 67 -9.35 0.90 -12.31
CA LYS A 67 -9.46 1.25 -13.73
C LYS A 67 -10.84 1.82 -14.05
N GLN A 68 -11.91 1.16 -13.61
CA GLN A 68 -13.28 1.63 -13.82
C GLN A 68 -13.56 3.00 -13.20
N LEU A 69 -13.05 3.26 -11.98
CA LEU A 69 -13.25 4.56 -11.33
C LEU A 69 -12.46 5.67 -12.04
N ILE A 70 -11.24 5.36 -12.50
CA ILE A 70 -10.44 6.28 -13.32
C ILE A 70 -11.13 6.60 -14.65
N GLU A 71 -11.70 5.61 -15.32
CA GLU A 71 -12.45 5.78 -16.57
C GLU A 71 -13.72 6.64 -16.38
N LYS A 72 -14.29 6.61 -15.17
CA LYS A 72 -15.39 7.51 -14.75
C LYS A 72 -14.93 8.91 -14.32
N GLY A 73 -13.64 9.24 -14.49
CA GLY A 73 -13.09 10.54 -14.12
C GLY A 73 -12.98 10.80 -12.62
N LYS A 74 -12.97 9.76 -11.78
CA LYS A 74 -12.83 9.94 -10.33
C LYS A 74 -11.41 10.33 -9.95
N THR A 75 -11.31 11.36 -9.11
CA THR A 75 -10.04 11.84 -8.53
C THR A 75 -9.44 10.80 -7.58
N ALA A 76 -8.12 10.83 -7.39
CA ALA A 76 -7.44 10.00 -6.40
C ALA A 76 -8.03 10.18 -4.99
N ALA A 77 -8.52 11.38 -4.65
CA ALA A 77 -9.18 11.65 -3.38
C ALA A 77 -10.57 10.98 -3.26
N GLU A 78 -11.37 10.97 -4.33
CA GLU A 78 -12.65 10.25 -4.36
C GLU A 78 -12.45 8.74 -4.29
N ILE A 79 -11.47 8.21 -5.04
CA ILE A 79 -11.13 6.79 -5.03
C ILE A 79 -10.62 6.37 -3.65
N ALA A 80 -9.79 7.20 -3.00
CA ALA A 80 -9.31 6.95 -1.65
C ALA A 80 -10.45 6.86 -0.64
N ARG A 81 -11.46 7.74 -0.75
CA ARG A 81 -12.67 7.66 0.08
C ARG A 81 -13.47 6.39 -0.20
N HIS A 82 -13.62 6.01 -1.47
CA HIS A 82 -14.35 4.81 -1.88
C HIS A 82 -13.75 3.52 -1.26
N TYR A 83 -12.43 3.36 -1.36
CA TYR A 83 -11.74 2.20 -0.77
C TYR A 83 -11.36 2.40 0.70
N SER A 84 -11.66 3.56 1.28
CA SER A 84 -11.29 3.91 2.66
C SER A 84 -9.80 3.69 2.96
N VAL A 85 -8.96 4.16 2.04
CA VAL A 85 -7.48 4.15 2.11
C VAL A 85 -6.94 5.58 2.02
N SER A 86 -5.63 5.73 2.13
CA SER A 86 -4.99 7.03 1.93
C SER A 86 -4.90 7.40 0.45
N ARG A 87 -4.96 8.70 0.13
CA ARG A 87 -4.71 9.19 -1.23
C ARG A 87 -3.33 8.76 -1.78
N PRO A 88 -2.22 8.83 -1.01
CA PRO A 88 -0.93 8.33 -1.47
C PRO A 88 -0.93 6.85 -1.89
N LEU A 89 -1.67 5.98 -1.19
CA LEU A 89 -1.78 4.56 -1.57
C LEU A 89 -2.46 4.40 -2.94
N VAL A 90 -3.52 5.18 -3.19
CA VAL A 90 -4.19 5.19 -4.51
C VAL A 90 -3.24 5.69 -5.60
N GLU A 91 -2.51 6.78 -5.36
CA GLU A 91 -1.55 7.32 -6.33
C GLU A 91 -0.40 6.33 -6.62
N TYR A 92 0.11 5.64 -5.59
CA TYR A 92 1.03 4.52 -5.75
C TYR A 92 0.42 3.44 -6.66
N ARG A 93 -0.81 3.01 -6.36
CA ARG A 93 -1.51 1.97 -7.15
C ARG A 93 -1.68 2.35 -8.61
N ILE A 94 -2.07 3.59 -8.91
CA ILE A 94 -2.19 4.10 -10.28
C ILE A 94 -0.86 3.99 -11.04
N LYS A 95 0.26 4.32 -10.38
CA LYS A 95 1.60 4.29 -10.98
C LYS A 95 2.05 2.86 -11.26
N VAL A 96 2.01 1.97 -10.27
CA VAL A 96 2.47 0.59 -10.44
C VAL A 96 1.58 -0.22 -11.39
N SER A 97 0.30 0.14 -11.52
CA SER A 97 -0.60 -0.47 -12.50
C SER A 97 -0.55 0.17 -13.89
N ARG A 98 0.36 1.12 -14.12
CA ARG A 98 0.52 1.86 -15.40
C ARG A 98 -0.75 2.57 -15.89
N LEU A 99 -1.60 3.05 -14.96
CA LEU A 99 -2.86 3.76 -15.27
C LEU A 99 -2.71 5.29 -15.25
N TRP A 100 -1.50 5.82 -15.05
CA TRP A 100 -1.29 7.26 -14.86
C TRP A 100 -1.74 8.11 -16.06
N SER A 101 -1.44 7.70 -17.30
CA SER A 101 -1.88 8.44 -18.50
C SER A 101 -3.40 8.58 -18.54
N THR A 102 -4.11 7.45 -18.41
CA THR A 102 -5.57 7.39 -18.40
C THR A 102 -6.17 8.22 -17.26
N TYR A 103 -5.55 8.17 -16.08
CA TYR A 103 -5.96 9.00 -14.94
C TYR A 103 -5.81 10.49 -15.24
N SER A 104 -4.64 10.93 -15.69
CA SER A 104 -4.41 12.33 -16.02
C SER A 104 -5.39 12.82 -17.09
N GLU A 105 -5.53 12.08 -18.19
CA GLU A 105 -6.45 12.43 -19.29
C GLU A 105 -7.91 12.60 -18.83
N ASN A 106 -8.43 11.67 -18.02
CA ASN A 106 -9.82 11.71 -17.58
C ASN A 106 -10.09 12.82 -16.56
N ILE A 107 -9.13 13.15 -15.69
CA ILE A 107 -9.27 14.27 -14.75
C ILE A 107 -9.31 15.60 -15.49
N PHE A 108 -8.47 15.78 -16.52
CA PHE A 108 -8.51 16.98 -17.35
C PHE A 108 -9.82 17.09 -18.15
N ARG A 109 -10.36 15.97 -18.65
CA ARG A 109 -11.66 15.95 -19.35
C ARG A 109 -12.83 16.27 -18.42
N ALA A 110 -12.85 15.71 -17.22
CA ALA A 110 -13.93 15.94 -16.24
C ALA A 110 -13.97 17.37 -15.67
N SER A 111 -12.92 18.16 -15.89
CA SER A 111 -12.82 19.56 -15.44
C SER A 111 -13.29 20.57 -16.50
N LYS A 112 -13.73 20.11 -17.68
CA LYS A 112 -14.37 20.92 -18.73
C LYS A 112 -15.88 20.73 -18.69
#